data_AF-A0A0H3FZL2-F1
#
_entry.id   AF-A0A0H3FZL2-F1
#
_cell.length_a   1.000
_cell.length_b   1.000
_cell.length_c   1.000
_cell.angle_alpha   90.00
_cell.angle_beta   90.00
_cell.angle_gamma   90.00
#
_symmetry.space_group_name_H-M   'P 1'
#
loop_
_entity.id
_entity.type
_entity.pdbx_description
1 polymer ?
#
loop_
_entity_poly.entity_id
_entity_poly.type
_entity_poly.pdbx_seq_one_letter_code
_entity_poly.pdbx_strand_id
1 'polypeptide(L)'
;MDQIGNRQWTPAILLDKSFLKRTLLGSFVPILMCLSGCGGGEKHPVVTPPPVKRPVAPVASPDRLPKLQGMTARNLIGLFGSPDQDIDEPWARRLQFQSSVCVLDAYLYPPHKNEEMVVRHVDVRDLQGNDFNQENCLRMLVQKPHHK
;
A
#
# COMPACT_ATOMS: atom_id res chain seq x y z
N MET A 1 -2.97 -33.43 23.80
CA MET A 1 -3.64 -32.32 23.09
C MET A 1 -2.58 -31.59 22.31
N ASP A 2 -2.32 -32.01 21.07
CA ASP A 2 -1.35 -31.36 20.17
C ASP A 2 -1.74 -31.69 18.74
N GLN A 3 -2.31 -30.74 18.00
CA GLN A 3 -2.30 -30.70 16.52
C GLN A 3 -2.99 -29.41 16.04
N ILE A 4 -2.63 -28.99 14.82
CA ILE A 4 -3.15 -27.88 13.99
C ILE A 4 -2.32 -26.58 14.18
N GLY A 5 -1.57 -26.09 13.20
CA GLY A 5 -1.49 -26.48 11.80
C GLY A 5 -0.40 -25.66 11.13
N ASN A 6 0.66 -26.36 10.74
CA ASN A 6 1.75 -25.95 9.89
C ASN A 6 1.18 -25.52 8.53
N ARG A 7 0.88 -24.23 8.34
CA ARG A 7 0.52 -23.66 7.03
C ARG A 7 1.79 -23.47 6.22
N GLN A 8 2.15 -24.54 5.54
CA GLN A 8 3.17 -24.58 4.50
C GLN A 8 2.74 -23.66 3.35
N TRP A 9 3.41 -22.52 3.22
CA TRP A 9 3.30 -21.66 2.04
C TRP A 9 4.10 -22.32 0.91
N THR A 10 3.44 -23.08 0.04
CA THR A 10 4.03 -23.59 -1.20
C THR A 10 3.84 -22.56 -2.31
N PRO A 11 4.90 -21.94 -2.86
CA PRO A 11 4.79 -21.24 -4.13
C PRO A 11 4.74 -22.28 -5.25
N ALA A 12 3.54 -22.60 -5.72
CA ALA A 12 3.35 -23.32 -6.97
C ALA A 12 3.66 -22.36 -8.15
N ILE A 13 4.92 -22.03 -8.33
CA ILE A 13 5.43 -21.38 -9.55
C ILE A 13 5.61 -22.51 -10.56
N LEU A 14 4.55 -22.78 -11.31
CA LEU A 14 4.59 -23.60 -12.51
C LEU A 14 5.38 -22.82 -13.58
N LEU A 15 6.67 -23.14 -13.68
CA LEU A 15 7.53 -22.75 -14.81
C LEU A 15 6.97 -23.40 -16.08
N ASP A 16 6.17 -22.66 -16.86
CA ASP A 16 5.88 -23.03 -18.25
C ASP A 16 7.12 -22.72 -19.12
N LYS A 17 7.84 -23.78 -19.48
CA LYS A 17 9.08 -23.77 -20.28
C LYS A 17 8.82 -23.91 -21.79
N SER A 18 7.63 -23.56 -22.29
CA SER A 18 7.27 -23.79 -23.69
C SER A 18 7.55 -22.61 -24.66
N PHE A 19 7.97 -21.45 -24.17
CA PHE A 19 8.36 -20.31 -25.05
C PHE A 19 9.82 -20.40 -25.53
N LEU A 20 10.25 -21.61 -25.88
CA LEU A 20 11.50 -21.88 -26.58
C LEU A 20 11.35 -21.37 -28.02
N LYS A 21 11.59 -20.06 -28.14
CA LYS A 21 11.71 -19.22 -29.33
C LYS A 21 12.19 -20.00 -30.56
N ARG A 22 11.19 -20.36 -31.35
CA ARG A 22 11.29 -20.89 -32.70
C ARG A 22 11.00 -19.74 -33.66
N THR A 23 11.96 -18.87 -33.92
CA THR A 23 12.04 -18.07 -35.17
C THR A 23 13.34 -17.28 -35.22
N LEU A 24 14.31 -17.86 -35.93
CA LEU A 24 15.41 -17.14 -36.56
C LEU A 24 14.89 -16.41 -37.83
N LEU A 25 15.62 -15.36 -38.21
CA LEU A 25 15.53 -14.53 -39.44
C LEU A 25 14.49 -13.39 -39.46
N GLY A 26 14.98 -12.15 -39.57
CA GLY A 26 14.25 -11.09 -40.26
C GLY A 26 14.50 -9.67 -39.78
N SER A 27 15.39 -8.95 -40.48
CA SER A 27 15.44 -7.50 -40.75
C SER A 27 15.23 -6.46 -39.64
N PHE A 28 16.29 -5.65 -39.49
CA PHE A 28 16.28 -4.23 -39.12
C PHE A 28 15.15 -3.44 -39.81
N VAL A 29 14.27 -2.80 -39.03
CA VAL A 29 13.60 -1.54 -39.39
C VAL A 29 13.30 -0.74 -38.10
N PRO A 30 13.91 0.43 -37.85
CA PRO A 30 13.47 1.32 -36.79
C PRO A 30 12.37 2.24 -37.32
N ILE A 31 11.11 1.99 -36.93
CA ILE A 31 10.03 2.98 -37.09
C ILE A 31 9.81 3.66 -35.75
N LEU A 32 10.32 4.88 -35.68
CA LEU A 32 10.02 5.90 -34.70
C LEU A 32 8.57 6.35 -34.93
N MET A 33 7.64 5.94 -34.07
CA MET A 33 6.25 6.40 -34.11
C MET A 33 5.95 7.24 -32.87
N CYS A 34 5.99 8.56 -33.04
CA CYS A 34 5.44 9.52 -32.09
C CYS A 34 3.92 9.49 -32.19
N LEU A 35 3.23 9.09 -31.11
CA LEU A 35 1.80 9.31 -30.94
C LEU A 35 1.59 10.31 -29.80
N SER A 36 1.53 11.59 -30.18
CA SER A 36 0.95 12.66 -29.37
C SER A 36 -0.56 12.56 -29.45
N GLY A 37 -1.20 12.12 -28.36
CA GLY A 37 -2.65 12.19 -28.19
C GLY A 37 -2.99 13.16 -27.06
N CYS A 38 -3.59 14.29 -27.38
CA CYS A 38 -4.23 15.18 -26.40
C CYS A 38 -5.75 14.98 -26.51
N GLY A 39 -6.31 14.17 -25.62
CA GLY A 39 -7.75 13.92 -25.54
C GLY A 39 -8.41 14.91 -24.60
N GLY A 40 -9.37 15.68 -25.12
CA GLY A 40 -10.21 16.60 -24.35
C GLY A 40 -11.12 15.85 -23.38
N GLY A 41 -11.05 16.21 -22.10
CA GLY A 41 -11.91 15.68 -21.04
C GLY A 41 -13.25 16.43 -20.98
N GLU A 42 -14.33 15.68 -21.15
CA GLU A 42 -15.71 16.09 -20.99
C GLU A 42 -15.99 16.51 -19.53
N LYS A 43 -16.74 17.60 -19.35
CA LYS A 43 -17.11 18.13 -18.03
C LYS A 43 -18.29 17.32 -17.47
N HIS A 44 -18.01 16.34 -16.62
CA HIS A 44 -19.04 15.66 -15.84
C HIS A 44 -19.68 16.63 -14.81
N PRO A 45 -21.02 16.61 -14.64
CA PRO A 45 -21.68 17.38 -13.59
C PRO A 45 -21.26 16.89 -12.21
N VAL A 46 -20.80 17.83 -11.39
CA VAL A 46 -20.40 17.60 -10.01
C VAL A 46 -21.65 17.38 -9.16
N VAL A 47 -21.90 16.13 -8.78
CA VAL A 47 -22.84 15.80 -7.70
C VAL A 47 -22.06 15.97 -6.40
N THR A 48 -22.40 17.00 -5.61
CA THR A 48 -21.83 17.21 -4.28
C THR A 48 -22.30 16.12 -3.32
N PRO A 49 -21.41 15.26 -2.79
CA PRO A 49 -21.78 14.29 -1.77
C PRO A 49 -22.08 15.00 -0.42
N PRO A 50 -22.93 14.41 0.43
CA PRO A 50 -23.24 14.94 1.75
C PRO A 50 -21.98 15.05 2.62
N PRO A 51 -21.94 15.98 3.60
CA PRO A 51 -20.76 16.21 4.42
C PRO A 51 -20.43 14.97 5.25
N VAL A 52 -19.33 14.31 4.89
CA VAL A 52 -18.74 13.21 5.65
C VAL A 52 -18.32 13.76 7.02
N LYS A 53 -18.84 13.19 8.10
CA LYS A 53 -18.39 13.46 9.47
C LYS A 53 -16.88 13.18 9.51
N ARG A 54 -16.07 14.23 9.64
CA ARG A 54 -14.61 14.10 9.72
C ARG A 54 -14.27 13.33 10.99
N PRO A 55 -13.58 12.17 10.90
CA PRO A 55 -12.96 11.58 12.06
C PRO A 55 -11.98 12.61 12.64
N VAL A 56 -12.10 12.90 13.93
CA VAL A 56 -11.10 13.68 14.65
C VAL A 56 -9.84 12.82 14.68
N ALA A 57 -8.79 13.28 13.99
CA ALA A 57 -7.50 12.61 14.04
C ALA A 57 -7.03 12.60 15.51
N PRO A 58 -6.62 11.45 16.07
CA PRO A 58 -6.05 11.41 17.41
C PRO A 58 -4.83 12.32 17.46
N VAL A 59 -4.80 13.27 18.41
CA VAL A 59 -3.60 14.05 18.70
C VAL A 59 -2.57 13.06 19.27
N ALA A 60 -1.48 12.83 18.53
CA ALA A 60 -0.39 12.00 19.01
C ALA A 60 0.19 12.62 20.29
N SER A 61 -0.03 11.97 21.43
CA SER A 61 0.68 12.32 22.67
C SER A 61 2.09 11.75 22.57
N PRO A 62 3.15 12.51 22.87
CA PRO A 62 4.53 12.04 22.72
C PRO A 62 4.82 10.77 23.53
N ASP A 63 4.08 10.55 24.63
CA ASP A 63 4.27 9.42 25.52
C ASP A 63 3.51 8.14 25.11
N ARG A 64 2.61 8.22 24.10
CA ARG A 64 1.81 7.07 23.67
C ARG A 64 1.87 6.87 22.16
N LEU A 65 2.45 5.75 21.76
CA LEU A 65 2.47 5.34 20.36
C LEU A 65 1.05 5.11 19.81
N PRO A 66 0.79 5.46 18.54
CA PRO A 66 -0.52 5.27 17.93
C PRO A 66 -0.85 3.78 17.82
N LYS A 67 -2.09 3.41 18.14
CA LYS A 67 -2.63 2.08 17.84
C LYS A 67 -3.16 2.08 16.40
N LEU A 68 -2.55 1.30 15.51
CA LEU A 68 -2.91 1.33 14.10
C LEU A 68 -4.22 0.60 13.76
N GLN A 69 -4.56 -0.44 14.52
CA GLN A 69 -5.74 -1.26 14.23
C GLN A 69 -7.01 -0.41 14.16
N GLY A 70 -7.78 -0.55 13.08
CA GLY A 70 -9.03 0.20 12.89
C GLY A 70 -8.84 1.63 12.37
N MET A 71 -7.62 2.11 12.18
CA MET A 71 -7.38 3.41 11.54
C MET A 71 -7.74 3.37 10.05
N THR A 72 -8.30 4.46 9.54
CA THR A 72 -8.54 4.66 8.11
C THR A 72 -7.27 5.16 7.42
N ALA A 73 -7.23 5.13 6.09
CA ALA A 73 -6.13 5.69 5.30
C ALA A 73 -5.87 7.16 5.68
N ARG A 74 -6.94 7.95 5.87
CA ARG A 74 -6.85 9.35 6.28
C ARG A 74 -6.16 9.52 7.64
N ASN A 75 -6.46 8.66 8.60
CA ASN A 75 -5.83 8.71 9.92
C ASN A 75 -4.33 8.42 9.81
N LEU A 76 -3.94 7.41 9.02
CA LEU A 76 -2.53 7.07 8.78
C LEU A 76 -1.78 8.22 8.11
N ILE A 77 -2.37 8.84 7.09
CA ILE A 77 -1.77 9.99 6.41
C ILE A 77 -1.63 11.19 7.35
N GLY A 78 -2.61 11.39 8.25
CA GLY A 78 -2.53 12.43 9.28
C GLY A 78 -1.41 12.19 10.31
N LEU A 79 -1.02 10.93 10.54
CA LEU A 79 0.02 10.55 11.49
C LEU A 79 1.42 10.52 10.87
N PHE A 80 1.55 10.04 9.63
CA PHE A 80 2.84 9.72 9.00
C PHE A 80 3.15 10.56 7.75
N GLY A 81 2.22 11.39 7.32
CA GLY A 81 2.33 12.16 6.07
C GLY A 81 1.91 11.35 4.85
N SER A 82 2.37 11.78 3.66
CA SER A 82 2.10 11.04 2.43
C SER A 82 2.77 9.65 2.49
N PRO A 83 2.08 8.58 2.07
CA PRO A 83 2.69 7.26 1.95
C PRO A 83 3.71 7.25 0.81
N ASP A 84 4.74 6.43 0.96
CA ASP A 84 5.73 6.15 -0.09
C ASP A 84 5.14 5.25 -1.18
N GLN A 85 4.18 4.39 -0.83
CA GLN A 85 3.37 3.63 -1.78
C GLN A 85 1.91 3.59 -1.33
N ASP A 86 1.01 3.76 -2.28
CA ASP A 86 -0.44 3.67 -2.08
C ASP A 86 -1.00 2.79 -3.19
N ILE A 87 -1.29 1.53 -2.85
CA ILE A 87 -1.61 0.48 -3.82
C ILE A 87 -3.03 -0.02 -3.55
N ASP A 88 -3.88 0.11 -4.56
CA ASP A 88 -5.20 -0.54 -4.57
C ASP A 88 -5.03 -2.00 -4.99
N GLU A 89 -5.48 -2.91 -4.12
CA GLU A 89 -5.58 -4.34 -4.37
C GLU A 89 -7.05 -4.71 -4.60
N PRO A 90 -7.38 -5.87 -5.21
CA PRO A 90 -8.77 -6.21 -5.56
C PRO A 90 -9.79 -6.16 -4.41
N TRP A 91 -9.34 -6.35 -3.17
CA TRP A 91 -10.18 -6.37 -1.96
C TRP A 91 -9.52 -5.71 -0.75
N ALA A 92 -8.45 -4.95 -0.98
CA ALA A 92 -7.70 -4.26 0.06
C ALA A 92 -7.05 -3.00 -0.51
N ARG A 93 -6.50 -2.18 0.39
CA ARG A 93 -5.59 -1.10 0.04
C ARG A 93 -4.36 -1.21 0.91
N ARG A 94 -3.17 -1.11 0.32
CA ARG A 94 -1.91 -1.14 1.03
C ARG A 94 -1.25 0.24 1.00
N LEU A 95 -0.96 0.77 2.18
CA LEU A 95 -0.16 1.98 2.35
C LEU A 95 1.21 1.61 2.91
N GLN A 96 2.27 2.03 2.24
CA GLN A 96 3.65 1.88 2.71
C GLN A 96 4.19 3.20 3.23
N PHE A 97 4.83 3.17 4.39
CA PHE A 97 5.56 4.30 4.95
C PHE A 97 6.98 3.86 5.30
N GLN A 98 7.97 4.66 4.94
CA GLN A 98 9.38 4.39 5.16
C GLN A 98 10.02 5.46 6.04
N SER A 99 10.86 5.02 6.97
CA SER A 99 11.80 5.87 7.71
C SER A 99 13.24 5.56 7.28
N SER A 100 14.23 6.17 7.93
CA SER A 100 15.64 5.88 7.69
C SER A 100 16.07 4.47 8.13
N VAL A 101 15.25 3.74 8.90
CA VAL A 101 15.64 2.43 9.47
C VAL A 101 14.62 1.32 9.26
N CYS A 102 13.38 1.63 8.86
CA CYS A 102 12.32 0.64 8.71
C CYS A 102 11.29 1.03 7.64
N VAL A 103 10.54 0.04 7.19
CA VAL A 103 9.37 0.15 6.33
C VAL A 103 8.17 -0.44 7.07
N LEU A 104 7.04 0.26 7.04
CA LEU A 104 5.75 -0.17 7.57
C LEU A 104 4.74 -0.28 6.42
N ASP A 105 4.18 -1.48 6.23
CA ASP A 105 3.03 -1.70 5.37
C ASP A 105 1.76 -1.82 6.22
N ALA A 106 0.79 -0.96 5.95
CA ALA A 106 -0.54 -1.03 6.52
C ALA A 106 -1.52 -1.59 5.48
N TYR A 107 -2.17 -2.71 5.81
CA TYR A 107 -3.17 -3.35 4.97
C TYR A 107 -4.58 -3.03 5.47
N LEU A 108 -5.33 -2.30 4.65
CA LEU A 108 -6.67 -1.85 4.95
C LEU A 108 -7.69 -2.73 4.24
N TYR A 109 -8.69 -3.18 4.99
CA TYR A 109 -9.78 -3.99 4.49
C TYR A 109 -11.11 -3.39 4.96
N PRO A 110 -12.17 -3.49 4.16
CA PRO A 110 -13.50 -3.09 4.60
C PRO A 110 -13.96 -4.03 5.73
N PRO A 111 -14.46 -3.50 6.86
CA PRO A 111 -14.99 -4.35 7.93
C PRO A 111 -16.26 -5.10 7.51
N HIS A 112 -17.09 -4.45 6.68
CA HIS A 112 -18.25 -5.03 6.01
C HIS A 112 -18.35 -4.50 4.57
N LYS A 113 -19.21 -5.12 3.74
CA LYS A 113 -19.38 -4.72 2.33
C LYS A 113 -19.76 -3.23 2.23
N ASN A 114 -19.05 -2.50 1.37
CA ASN A 114 -19.24 -1.08 1.10
C ASN A 114 -18.94 -0.14 2.29
N GLU A 115 -18.21 -0.59 3.32
CA GLU A 115 -17.71 0.28 4.39
C GLU A 115 -16.29 0.79 4.14
N GLU A 116 -15.89 1.85 4.83
CA GLU A 116 -14.55 2.43 4.74
C GLU A 116 -13.48 1.40 5.16
N MET A 117 -12.41 1.29 4.36
CA MET A 117 -11.33 0.37 4.68
C MET A 117 -10.55 0.84 5.91
N VAL A 118 -10.31 -0.09 6.83
CA VAL A 118 -9.54 0.15 8.06
C VAL A 118 -8.40 -0.84 8.17
N VAL A 119 -7.32 -0.44 8.85
CA VAL A 119 -6.18 -1.32 9.11
C VAL A 119 -6.64 -2.59 9.81
N ARG A 120 -6.40 -3.74 9.17
CA ARG A 120 -6.59 -5.07 9.77
C ARG A 120 -5.28 -5.78 10.03
N HIS A 121 -4.24 -5.45 9.27
CA HIS A 121 -2.92 -6.04 9.39
C HIS A 121 -1.84 -4.99 9.14
N VAL A 122 -0.72 -5.15 9.83
CA VAL A 122 0.48 -4.33 9.71
C VAL A 122 1.67 -5.27 9.61
N ASP A 123 2.55 -5.01 8.66
CA ASP A 123 3.86 -5.64 8.55
C ASP A 123 4.95 -4.59 8.73
N VAL A 124 6.03 -4.95 9.42
CA VAL A 124 7.15 -4.05 9.70
C VAL A 124 8.46 -4.77 9.48
N ARG A 125 9.29 -4.16 8.64
CA ARG A 125 10.59 -4.70 8.25
C ARG A 125 11.67 -3.63 8.30
N ASP A 126 12.92 -4.06 8.45
CA ASP A 126 14.07 -3.19 8.22
C ASP A 126 14.25 -2.91 6.71
N LEU A 127 15.25 -2.09 6.36
CA LEU A 127 15.53 -1.76 4.96
C LEU A 127 16.06 -2.94 4.13
N GLN A 128 16.47 -4.04 4.77
CA GLN A 128 16.93 -5.27 4.13
C GLN A 128 15.80 -6.31 4.01
N GLY A 129 14.63 -6.03 4.58
CA GLY A 129 13.45 -6.90 4.53
C GLY A 129 13.32 -7.89 5.68
N ASN A 130 14.11 -7.77 6.75
CA ASN A 130 13.97 -8.62 7.94
C ASN A 130 12.91 -8.06 8.90
N ASP A 131 12.31 -8.94 9.72
CA ASP A 131 11.37 -8.55 10.76
C ASP A 131 11.94 -7.44 11.66
N PHE A 132 11.13 -6.41 11.94
CA PHE A 132 11.55 -5.29 12.75
C PHE A 132 10.50 -4.94 13.80
N ASN A 133 10.94 -4.41 14.95
CA ASN A 133 10.04 -4.10 16.04
C ASN A 133 9.07 -2.97 15.65
N GLN A 134 7.77 -3.24 15.72
CA GLN A 134 6.73 -2.32 15.31
C GLN A 134 6.75 -1.01 16.12
N GLU A 135 6.90 -1.07 17.45
CA GLU A 135 6.92 0.12 18.30
C GLU A 135 8.08 1.05 17.94
N ASN A 136 9.26 0.50 17.68
CA ASN A 136 10.43 1.25 17.26
C ASN A 136 10.22 1.88 15.88
N CYS A 137 9.64 1.15 14.92
CA CYS A 137 9.37 1.72 13.61
C CYS A 137 8.36 2.87 13.69
N LEU A 138 7.31 2.72 14.51
CA LEU A 138 6.33 3.79 14.75
C LEU A 138 6.98 5.04 15.35
N ARG A 139 7.91 4.91 16.31
CA ARG A 139 8.66 6.05 16.87
C ARG A 139 9.38 6.82 15.78
N MET A 140 10.07 6.10 14.88
CA MET A 140 10.84 6.71 13.80
C MET A 140 9.94 7.38 12.76
N LEU A 141 8.80 6.77 12.43
CA LEU A 141 7.83 7.33 11.49
C LEU A 141 7.17 8.61 12.02
N VAL A 142 6.81 8.66 13.30
CA VAL A 142 6.20 9.86 13.93
C VAL A 142 7.20 11.00 14.04
N GLN A 143 8.49 10.71 14.20
CA GLN A 143 9.55 11.72 14.25
C GLN A 143 10.00 12.19 12.86
N LYS A 144 9.65 11.45 11.79
CA LYS A 144 10.05 11.77 10.41
C LYS A 144 9.44 13.12 10.00
N PRO A 145 10.24 14.11 9.58
CA PRO A 145 9.72 15.35 9.03
C PRO A 145 8.87 15.07 7.79
N HIS A 146 7.67 15.63 7.72
CA HIS A 146 6.84 15.54 6.53
C HIS A 146 7.24 16.64 5.54
N HIS A 147 7.80 16.26 4.40
CA HIS A 147 7.94 17.17 3.27
C HIS A 147 6.58 17.32 2.60
N LYS A 148 6.09 18.57 2.52
CA LYS A 148 4.84 18.94 1.83
C LYS A 148 5.09 19.21 0.37
#